data_AF-A0A8H7TF10-F1
#
_entry.id   AF-A0A8H7TF10-F1
#
_cell.length_a   1.000
_cell.length_b   1.000
_cell.length_c   1.000
_cell.angle_alpha   90.00
_cell.angle_beta   90.00
_cell.angle_gamma   90.00
#
_symmetry.space_group_name_H-M   'P 1'
#
loop_
_entity.id
_entity.type
_entity.pdbx_description
1 polymer ?
#
loop_
_entity_poly.entity_id
_entity_poly.type
_entity_poly.pdbx_seq_one_letter_code
_entity_poly.pdbx_strand_id
1 'polypeptide(L)'
;MAILTIGLIAVLTAAIIRVSDAAPSPNTIQVFYSTAYDKLKAATKALPNDNTGGGQYQVGVLKKLTETVSVVFDGYQEGNIDEGQIYGGVFIENSCNECLSR
;
A
#
# COMPACT_ATOMS: atom_id res chain seq x y z
N MET A 1 13.60 -37.42 14.33
CA MET A 1 12.74 -36.32 14.83
C MET A 1 13.09 -35.08 14.04
N ALA A 2 12.41 -34.87 12.91
CA ALA A 2 12.63 -33.70 12.06
C ALA A 2 11.74 -32.57 12.58
N ILE A 3 12.36 -31.51 13.10
CA ILE A 3 11.66 -30.28 13.45
C ILE A 3 11.35 -29.58 12.12
N LEU A 4 10.09 -29.72 11.68
CA LEU A 4 9.54 -28.95 10.58
C LEU A 4 9.37 -27.51 11.08
N THR A 5 10.36 -26.65 10.84
CA THR A 5 10.18 -25.21 11.04
C THR A 5 9.18 -24.72 10.01
N ILE A 6 7.94 -24.52 10.43
CA ILE A 6 6.96 -23.70 9.73
C ILE A 6 7.48 -22.26 9.83
N GLY A 7 8.41 -21.92 8.94
CA GLY A 7 8.93 -20.58 8.79
C GLY A 7 7.85 -19.75 8.13
N LEU A 8 7.13 -18.94 8.93
CA LEU A 8 6.37 -17.80 8.43
C LEU A 8 7.37 -16.87 7.73
N ILE A 9 7.55 -17.02 6.42
CA ILE A 9 8.29 -16.06 5.61
C ILE A 9 7.39 -14.83 5.50
N ALA A 10 7.53 -13.91 6.45
CA ALA A 10 7.06 -12.55 6.26
C ALA A 10 7.84 -11.98 5.07
N VAL A 11 7.21 -11.91 3.90
CA VAL A 11 7.76 -11.17 2.76
C VAL A 11 7.63 -9.70 3.13
N LEU A 12 8.72 -9.10 3.59
CA LEU A 12 8.77 -7.65 3.78
C LEU A 12 8.60 -7.01 2.41
N THR A 13 7.64 -6.11 2.27
CA THR A 13 7.39 -5.35 1.05
C THR A 13 7.41 -3.88 1.37
N ALA A 14 8.07 -3.08 0.54
CA ALA A 14 8.03 -1.64 0.61
C ALA A 14 7.27 -1.11 -0.59
N ALA A 15 6.42 -0.10 -0.37
CA ALA A 15 5.77 0.62 -1.44
C ALA A 15 5.70 2.11 -1.09
N ILE A 16 5.92 2.95 -2.09
CA ILE A 16 5.64 4.38 -1.98
C ILE A 16 4.76 4.82 -3.13
N ILE A 17 3.75 5.61 -2.79
CA ILE A 17 2.89 6.30 -3.74
C ILE A 17 3.38 7.74 -3.83
N ARG A 18 3.97 8.08 -4.97
CA ARG A 18 4.33 9.46 -5.29
C ARG A 18 3.12 10.17 -5.84
N VAL A 19 2.76 11.30 -5.24
CA VAL A 19 1.80 12.26 -5.78
C VAL A 19 2.57 13.47 -6.28
N SER A 20 2.28 13.93 -7.50
CA SER A 20 2.81 15.20 -8.03
C SER A 20 1.64 16.16 -8.21
N ASP A 21 1.70 17.32 -7.55
CA ASP A 21 0.65 18.35 -7.55
C ASP A 21 1.21 19.76 -7.83
N ALA A 22 2.50 19.89 -8.10
CA ALA A 22 3.14 21.18 -8.36
C ALA A 22 2.80 21.68 -9.77
N ALA A 23 2.10 22.81 -9.90
CA ALA A 23 1.93 23.49 -11.19
C ALA A 23 3.30 23.89 -11.77
N PRO A 24 3.53 23.74 -13.10
CA PRO A 24 2.59 23.41 -14.17
C PRO A 24 2.45 21.89 -14.45
N SER A 25 2.98 21.01 -13.59
CA SER A 25 2.94 19.57 -13.84
C SER A 25 1.53 18.99 -13.67
N PRO A 26 1.14 18.00 -14.49
CA PRO A 26 -0.16 17.35 -14.35
C PRO A 26 -0.26 16.64 -12.99
N ASN A 27 -1.45 16.68 -12.39
CA ASN A 27 -1.72 15.92 -11.17
C ASN A 27 -1.62 14.42 -11.48
N THR A 28 -0.59 13.75 -10.96
CA THR A 28 -0.33 12.34 -11.24
C THR A 28 -0.02 11.53 -9.98
N ILE A 29 -0.30 10.23 -10.08
CA ILE A 29 0.16 9.22 -9.13
C ILE A 29 1.15 8.29 -9.83
N GLN A 30 2.21 7.91 -9.12
CA GLN A 30 3.14 6.85 -9.52
C GLN A 30 3.43 5.92 -8.34
N VAL A 31 3.41 4.61 -8.58
CA VAL A 31 3.71 3.59 -7.56
C VAL A 31 5.16 3.09 -7.71
N PHE A 32 5.87 3.07 -6.59
CA PHE A 32 7.17 2.46 -6.42
C PHE A 32 7.03 1.25 -5.50
N TYR A 33 7.72 0.16 -5.81
CA TYR A 33 7.63 -1.10 -5.07
C TYR A 33 8.98 -1.83 -5.02
N SER A 34 9.23 -2.53 -3.91
CA SER A 34 10.31 -3.52 -3.78
C SER A 34 9.98 -4.57 -2.72
N THR A 35 10.75 -5.66 -2.73
CA THR A 35 10.70 -6.72 -1.73
C THR A 35 11.98 -6.73 -0.91
N ALA A 36 11.87 -7.17 0.35
CA ALA A 36 12.95 -7.28 1.31
C ALA A 36 13.78 -5.98 1.40
N TYR A 37 15.06 -6.04 1.00
CA TYR A 37 16.01 -4.93 1.09
C TYR A 37 16.38 -4.35 -0.29
N ASP A 38 15.67 -4.74 -1.35
CA ASP A 38 15.91 -4.20 -2.68
C ASP A 38 15.48 -2.73 -2.75
N LYS A 39 16.22 -1.94 -3.53
CA LYS A 39 15.84 -0.55 -3.82
C LYS A 39 14.48 -0.48 -4.51
N LEU A 40 13.68 0.51 -4.12
CA LEU A 40 12.40 0.81 -4.76
C LEU A 40 12.56 1.02 -6.27
N LYS A 41 11.66 0.42 -7.04
CA LYS A 41 11.59 0.59 -8.50
C LYS A 41 10.19 1.05 -8.89
N ALA A 42 10.10 1.85 -9.94
CA ALA A 42 8.82 2.26 -10.50
C ALA A 42 8.04 1.03 -10.98
N ALA A 43 6.92 0.72 -10.32
CA ALA A 43 6.00 -0.34 -10.72
C ALA A 43 5.02 0.15 -11.79
N THR A 44 4.73 1.45 -11.80
CA THR A 44 3.89 2.11 -12.80
C THR A 44 4.61 3.28 -13.46
N LYS A 45 4.07 3.71 -14.61
CA LYS A 45 4.30 5.06 -15.12
C LYS A 45 3.55 6.07 -14.24
N ALA A 46 3.84 7.35 -14.38
CA ALA A 46 2.99 8.41 -13.84
C ALA A 46 1.63 8.37 -14.55
N LEU A 47 0.56 8.17 -13.78
CA LEU A 47 -0.81 8.10 -14.26
C LEU A 47 -1.58 9.36 -13.84
N PRO A 48 -2.39 9.96 -14.72
CA PRO A 48 -3.21 11.12 -14.36
C PRO A 48 -4.17 10.79 -13.21
N ASN A 49 -4.11 11.58 -12.14
CA ASN A 49 -5.03 11.52 -11.02
C ASN A 49 -5.00 12.84 -10.24
N ASP A 50 -6.13 13.53 -10.16
CA ASP A 50 -6.26 14.77 -9.42
C ASP A 50 -6.44 14.52 -7.91
N ASN A 51 -5.39 14.79 -7.13
CA ASN A 51 -5.38 14.75 -5.67
C ASN A 51 -5.16 16.14 -5.06
N THR A 52 -5.54 17.21 -5.76
CA THR A 52 -5.38 18.58 -5.27
C THR A 52 -6.03 18.73 -3.89
N GLY A 53 -5.32 19.36 -2.94
CA GLY A 53 -5.78 19.49 -1.55
C GLY A 53 -5.26 18.40 -0.60
N GLY A 54 -4.31 17.57 -1.04
CA GLY A 54 -3.55 16.66 -0.18
C GLY A 54 -4.20 15.32 0.11
N GLY A 55 -5.46 15.13 -0.30
CA GLY A 55 -6.21 13.88 -0.12
C GLY A 55 -6.40 13.46 1.34
N GLN A 56 -6.99 12.28 1.55
CA GLN A 56 -7.00 11.61 2.85
C GLN A 56 -6.25 10.28 2.71
N TYR A 57 -5.28 10.04 3.59
CA TYR A 57 -4.51 8.80 3.61
C TYR A 57 -5.10 7.87 4.66
N GLN A 58 -5.59 6.71 4.22
CA GLN A 58 -6.00 5.64 5.10
C GLN A 58 -4.84 4.66 5.29
N VAL A 59 -4.35 4.54 6.53
CA VAL A 59 -3.41 3.49 6.93
C VAL A 59 -4.20 2.40 7.63
N GLY A 60 -4.32 1.24 7.00
CA GLY A 60 -5.19 0.16 7.46
C GLY A 60 -5.72 -0.66 6.30
N VAL A 61 -6.55 -1.66 6.61
CA VAL A 61 -7.41 -2.31 5.60
C VAL A 61 -8.83 -1.86 5.80
N LEU A 62 -9.46 -1.46 4.69
CA LEU A 62 -10.90 -1.40 4.58
C LEU A 62 -11.36 -2.66 3.87
N LYS A 63 -11.88 -3.61 4.64
CA LYS A 63 -12.43 -4.85 4.09
C LYS A 63 -13.92 -4.67 3.86
N LYS A 64 -14.36 -4.91 2.62
CA LYS A 64 -15.78 -5.12 2.33
C LYS A 64 -16.15 -6.52 2.83
N LEU A 65 -17.26 -6.62 3.56
CA LEU A 65 -17.79 -7.90 4.03
C LEU A 65 -18.07 -8.83 2.83
N THR A 66 -17.91 -10.15 3.02
CA THR A 66 -18.32 -11.14 2.01
C THR A 66 -19.83 -11.17 1.97
N GLU A 67 -20.40 -10.72 0.86
CA GLU A 67 -21.76 -10.91 0.31
C GLU A 67 -21.83 -9.91 -0.88
N THR A 68 -22.79 -10.02 -1.83
CA THR A 68 -22.81 -9.15 -3.03
C THR A 68 -24.03 -8.24 -3.19
N VAL A 69 -25.14 -8.54 -2.55
CA VAL A 69 -26.46 -7.93 -2.77
C VAL A 69 -26.89 -7.02 -1.61
N SER A 70 -26.74 -7.48 -0.38
CA SER A 70 -27.15 -6.81 0.86
C SER A 70 -26.04 -6.69 1.90
N VAL A 71 -24.79 -6.57 1.47
CA VAL A 71 -23.55 -6.45 2.28
C VAL A 71 -23.67 -5.67 3.60
N VAL A 72 -24.49 -4.61 3.64
CA VAL A 72 -24.74 -3.81 4.86
C VAL A 72 -25.50 -4.58 5.95
N PHE A 73 -26.31 -5.57 5.56
CA PHE A 73 -27.26 -6.31 6.39
C PHE A 73 -26.82 -7.75 6.68
N ASP A 74 -26.21 -8.44 5.70
CA ASP A 74 -25.86 -9.87 5.81
C ASP A 74 -24.42 -10.20 5.42
N GLY A 75 -23.60 -9.17 5.18
CA GLY A 75 -22.17 -9.35 4.97
C GLY A 75 -21.51 -10.00 6.18
N TYR A 76 -20.59 -10.92 5.93
CA TYR A 76 -19.83 -11.59 6.99
C TYR A 76 -18.32 -11.52 6.74
N GLN A 77 -17.57 -11.73 7.82
CA GLN A 77 -16.14 -12.00 7.77
C GLN A 77 -15.97 -13.52 7.68
N GLU A 78 -15.18 -14.01 6.71
CA GLU A 78 -14.87 -15.44 6.61
C GLU A 78 -14.32 -15.99 7.94
N GLY A 79 -14.77 -17.17 8.33
CA GLY A 79 -14.27 -17.85 9.53
C GLY A 79 -12.96 -18.60 9.29
N ASN A 80 -12.30 -19.02 10.37
CA ASN A 80 -11.06 -19.82 10.35
C ASN A 80 -9.88 -19.19 9.58
N ILE A 81 -9.85 -17.86 9.51
CA ILE A 81 -8.71 -17.12 8.98
C ILE A 81 -8.15 -16.19 10.06
N ASP A 82 -6.83 -16.29 10.25
CA ASP A 82 -6.10 -15.33 11.07
C ASP A 82 -5.67 -14.17 10.17
N GLU A 83 -6.44 -13.07 10.17
CA GLU A 83 -6.08 -11.86 9.44
C GLU A 83 -5.25 -10.92 10.31
N GLY A 84 -4.01 -10.65 9.89
CA GLY A 84 -3.12 -9.72 10.56
C GLY A 84 -2.40 -8.84 9.55
N GLN A 85 -2.12 -7.59 9.95
CA GLN A 85 -1.32 -6.66 9.16
C GLN A 85 -0.17 -6.14 9.97
N ILE A 86 1.01 -6.13 9.36
CA ILE A 86 2.24 -5.64 9.96
C ILE A 86 2.72 -4.49 9.09
N TYR A 87 2.75 -3.29 9.67
CA TYR A 87 3.27 -2.10 9.01
C TYR A 87 4.61 -1.70 9.63
N GLY A 88 5.54 -1.28 8.78
CA GLY A 88 6.80 -0.68 9.19
C GLY A 88 7.16 0.44 8.22
N GLY A 89 7.78 1.51 8.72
CA GLY A 89 8.23 2.61 7.87
C GLY A 89 7.11 3.34 7.12
N VAL A 90 5.99 3.64 7.80
CA VAL A 90 4.90 4.45 7.20
C VAL A 90 5.18 5.92 7.46
N PHE A 91 5.44 6.68 6.39
CA PHE A 91 5.71 8.12 6.45
C PHE A 91 5.31 8.81 5.14
N ILE A 92 5.28 10.15 5.18
CA ILE A 92 5.12 11.00 4.01
C ILE A 92 6.41 11.80 3.86
N GLU A 93 6.94 11.86 2.64
CA GLU A 93 8.15 12.62 2.34
C GLU A 93 7.92 13.59 1.16
N ASN A 94 8.65 14.70 1.20
CA ASN A 94 8.72 15.62 0.06
C ASN A 94 9.92 15.27 -0.80
N SER A 95 9.61 14.80 -1.99
CA SER A 95 10.55 14.28 -2.98
C SER A 95 10.77 15.27 -4.13
N CYS A 96 10.96 16.55 -3.84
CA CYS A 96 11.29 17.57 -4.84
C CYS A 96 12.80 17.73 -5.09
N ASN A 97 13.64 17.53 -4.07
CA ASN A 97 15.09 17.79 -4.16
C ASN A 97 15.97 16.54 -3.99
N GLU A 98 15.51 15.49 -3.29
CA GLU A 98 16.07 14.12 -3.23
C GLU A 98 15.00 13.18 -2.64
N CYS A 99 14.92 11.91 -3.09
CA CYS A 99 13.62 11.21 -3.09
C CYS A 99 13.59 9.70 -2.92
N LEU A 100 12.45 9.28 -2.36
CA LEU A 100 11.74 8.00 -2.43
C LEU A 100 12.50 6.85 -1.79
N SER A 101 12.70 7.07 -0.50
CA SER A 101 13.20 6.15 0.53
C SER A 101 14.41 5.32 0.15
N ARG A 102 15.49 6.01 -0.22
CA ARG A 102 16.85 5.43 -0.10
C ARG A 102 17.10 4.80 1.27
#